data_AF-A0A2N9WVF6-F1
#
_entry.id   AF-A0A2N9WVF6-F1
#
_cell.length_a   1.000
_cell.length_b   1.000
_cell.length_c   1.000
_cell.angle_alpha   90.00
_cell.angle_beta   90.00
_cell.angle_gamma   90.00
#
_symmetry.space_group_name_H-M   'P 1'
#
loop_
_entity.id
_entity.type
_entity.pdbx_description
1 polymer ?
#
loop_
_entity_poly.entity_id
_entity_poly.type
_entity_poly.pdbx_seq_one_letter_code
_entity_poly.pdbx_strand_id
1 'polypeptide(L)'
;MHSKNERIELSKSEAINVLSEIEYILISLRNIANYYFYSMNNKINNNDLLAYYKETTRFIDENNVTQRLADIRHIITEKFDDELGDDDMD
;
A
#
# COMPACT_ATOMS: atom_id res chain seq x y z
N MET A 1 13.84 -17.85 10.76
CA MET A 1 14.01 -16.78 9.75
C MET A 1 15.45 -16.89 9.26
N HIS A 2 15.68 -17.10 7.97
CA HIS A 2 17.01 -17.37 7.42
C HIS A 2 17.96 -16.19 7.73
N SER A 3 19.23 -16.45 8.07
CA SER A 3 20.23 -15.38 8.28
C SER A 3 20.40 -14.48 7.04
N LYS A 4 20.15 -15.04 5.86
CA LYS A 4 20.09 -14.31 4.59
C LYS A 4 18.96 -13.28 4.52
N ASN A 5 17.90 -13.43 5.33
CA ASN A 5 16.77 -12.49 5.40
C ASN A 5 17.00 -11.36 6.41
N GLU A 6 18.17 -11.27 7.05
CA GLU A 6 18.53 -10.13 7.90
C GLU A 6 18.60 -8.81 7.11
N ARG A 7 18.90 -8.91 5.81
CA ARG A 7 18.88 -7.78 4.86
C ARG A 7 18.28 -8.25 3.56
N ILE A 8 17.32 -7.47 3.05
CA ILE A 8 16.81 -7.61 1.69
C ILE A 8 17.29 -6.43 0.87
N GLU A 9 17.68 -6.69 -0.37
CA GLU A 9 18.17 -5.66 -1.30
C GLU A 9 17.16 -5.44 -2.42
N LEU A 10 16.80 -4.18 -2.64
CA LEU A 10 16.02 -3.76 -3.78
C LEU A 10 16.94 -3.03 -4.74
N SER A 11 16.82 -3.33 -6.03
CA SER A 11 17.39 -2.47 -7.06
C SER A 11 16.78 -1.07 -6.97
N LYS A 12 17.50 -0.07 -7.48
CA LYS A 12 16.99 1.31 -7.55
C LYS A 12 15.64 1.39 -8.26
N SER A 13 15.46 0.63 -9.35
CA SER A 13 14.20 0.59 -10.11
C SER A 13 13.05 0.01 -9.30
N GLU A 14 13.28 -1.08 -8.57
CA GLU A 14 12.25 -1.67 -7.70
C GLU A 14 11.88 -0.73 -6.56
N ALA A 15 12.87 -0.10 -5.92
CA ALA A 15 12.64 0.86 -4.86
C ALA A 15 11.83 2.08 -5.36
N ILE A 16 12.19 2.64 -6.52
CA ILE A 16 11.44 3.74 -7.12
C ILE A 16 10.01 3.31 -7.47
N ASN A 17 9.84 2.12 -8.04
CA ASN A 17 8.52 1.60 -8.39
C ASN A 17 7.62 1.48 -7.14
N VAL A 18 8.11 0.78 -6.11
CA VAL A 18 7.39 0.60 -4.85
C VAL A 18 7.02 1.94 -4.21
N LEU A 19 7.97 2.87 -4.13
CA LEU A 19 7.72 4.19 -3.53
C LEU A 19 6.69 5.00 -4.34
N SER A 20 6.79 4.99 -5.67
CA SER A 20 5.86 5.73 -6.54
C SER A 20 4.43 5.23 -6.38
N GLU A 21 4.24 3.91 -6.31
CA GLU A 21 2.93 3.28 -6.11
C GLU A 21 2.36 3.61 -4.72
N ILE A 22 3.18 3.54 -3.67
CA ILE A 22 2.78 3.92 -2.31
C ILE A 22 2.40 5.40 -2.24
N GLU A 23 3.21 6.29 -2.80
CA GLU A 23 2.95 7.73 -2.82
C GLU A 23 1.66 8.05 -3.55
N TYR A 24 1.42 7.45 -4.71
CA TYR A 24 0.19 7.61 -5.47
C TYR A 24 -1.05 7.27 -4.62
N ILE A 25 -1.03 6.13 -3.93
CA ILE A 25 -2.13 5.70 -3.07
C ILE A 25 -2.32 6.67 -1.89
N LEU A 26 -1.24 6.98 -1.17
CA LEU A 26 -1.30 7.82 0.04
C LEU A 26 -1.73 9.25 -0.27
N ILE A 27 -1.19 9.87 -1.32
CA ILE A 27 -1.53 11.22 -1.73
C ILE A 27 -3.00 11.28 -2.17
N SER A 28 -3.46 10.31 -2.95
CA SER A 28 -4.83 10.27 -3.44
C SER A 28 -5.84 10.11 -2.31
N LEU A 29 -5.61 9.15 -1.39
CA LEU A 29 -6.47 8.96 -0.22
C LEU A 29 -6.47 10.19 0.69
N ARG A 30 -5.31 10.82 0.90
CA ARG A 30 -5.21 12.07 1.67
C ARG A 30 -6.01 13.19 1.03
N ASN A 31 -5.94 13.33 -0.30
CA ASN A 31 -6.67 14.36 -1.03
C ASN A 31 -8.19 14.14 -0.96
N ILE A 32 -8.66 12.88 -1.07
CA ILE A 32 -10.06 12.51 -0.87
C ILE A 32 -10.49 12.91 0.55
N ALA A 33 -9.76 12.47 1.58
CA ALA A 33 -10.07 12.82 2.96
C ALA A 33 -10.09 14.34 3.19
N ASN A 34 -9.11 15.07 2.63
CA ASN A 34 -9.03 16.51 2.76
C ASN A 34 -10.22 17.23 2.11
N TYR A 35 -10.67 16.76 0.95
CA TYR A 35 -11.83 17.32 0.27
C TYR A 35 -13.10 17.22 1.13
N TYR A 36 -13.32 16.08 1.80
CA TYR A 36 -14.53 15.85 2.59
C TYR A 36 -14.43 16.38 4.03
N PHE A 37 -13.24 16.41 4.64
CA PHE A 37 -13.09 16.69 6.08
C PHE A 37 -12.29 17.94 6.40
N TYR A 38 -11.41 18.42 5.52
CA TYR A 38 -10.52 19.54 5.81
C TYR A 38 -11.12 20.90 5.41
N SER A 39 -12.12 20.92 4.53
CA SER A 39 -12.81 22.17 4.13
C SER A 39 -13.91 22.62 5.10
N MET A 40 -14.19 21.85 6.17
CA MET A 40 -15.36 22.07 7.01
C MET A 40 -14.99 22.51 8.43
N ASN A 41 -15.11 23.82 8.68
CA ASN A 41 -15.40 24.37 10.01
C ASN A 41 -16.82 23.99 10.51
N ASN A 42 -17.46 23.00 9.89
CA ASN A 42 -18.84 22.58 10.12
C ASN A 42 -18.88 21.12 10.56
N LYS A 43 -19.87 20.79 11.40
CA LYS A 43 -20.13 19.41 11.83
C LYS A 43 -20.34 18.52 10.61
N ILE A 44 -19.45 17.54 10.44
CA ILE A 44 -19.57 16.47 9.44
C ILE A 44 -20.96 15.84 9.61
N ASN A 45 -21.75 15.82 8.53
CA ASN A 45 -23.04 15.14 8.53
C ASN A 45 -22.91 13.73 7.90
N ASN A 46 -23.95 12.90 8.07
CA ASN A 46 -23.94 11.52 7.56
C ASN A 46 -23.82 11.43 6.02
N ASN A 47 -24.28 12.45 5.28
CA ASN A 47 -24.18 12.45 3.82
C ASN A 47 -22.73 12.70 3.36
N ASP A 48 -22.01 13.59 4.04
CA ASP A 48 -20.57 13.83 3.76
C ASP A 48 -19.76 12.56 4.00
N LEU A 49 -20.08 11.84 5.08
CA LEU A 49 -19.43 10.57 5.42
C LEU A 49 -19.71 9.48 4.38
N LEU A 50 -20.96 9.35 3.94
CA LEU A 50 -21.33 8.39 2.90
C LEU A 50 -20.67 8.72 1.56
N ALA A 51 -20.58 10.00 1.20
CA ALA A 51 -19.90 10.45 -0.01
C ALA A 51 -18.39 10.15 0.05
N TYR A 52 -17.75 10.41 1.18
CA TYR A 52 -16.35 10.05 1.43
C TYR A 52 -16.10 8.54 1.27
N TYR A 53 -16.96 7.69 1.85
CA TYR A 53 -16.84 6.23 1.71
C TYR A 53 -16.99 5.80 0.25
N LYS A 54 -18.02 6.30 -0.42
CA LYS A 54 -18.26 5.98 -1.84
C LYS A 54 -17.06 6.37 -2.70
N GLU A 55 -16.51 7.57 -2.50
CA GLU A 55 -15.38 8.06 -3.26
C GLU A 55 -14.09 7.29 -2.96
N THR A 56 -13.87 6.91 -1.70
CA THR A 56 -12.73 6.10 -1.29
C THR A 56 -12.79 4.70 -1.91
N THR A 57 -13.96 4.04 -1.86
CA THR A 57 -14.16 2.74 -2.51
C THR A 57 -14.01 2.84 -4.01
N ARG A 58 -14.59 3.88 -4.64
CA ARG A 58 -14.44 4.14 -6.08
C ARG A 58 -12.96 4.29 -6.46
N PHE A 59 -12.19 5.07 -5.70
CA PHE A 59 -10.75 5.23 -5.94
C PHE A 59 -10.02 3.88 -5.86
N ILE A 60 -10.30 3.07 -4.84
CA ILE A 60 -9.70 1.74 -4.66
C ILE A 60 -9.98 0.84 -5.87
N ASP A 61 -11.23 0.78 -6.31
CA ASP A 61 -11.66 -0.10 -7.39
C ASP A 61 -11.17 0.41 -8.76
N GLU A 62 -11.44 1.67 -9.10
CA GLU A 62 -11.11 2.23 -10.42
C GLU A 62 -9.60 2.34 -10.67
N ASN A 63 -8.79 2.44 -9.61
CA ASN A 63 -7.33 2.57 -9.73
C ASN A 63 -6.59 1.28 -9.37
N ASN A 64 -7.31 0.16 -9.19
CA ASN A 64 -6.76 -1.16 -8.87
C ASN A 64 -5.81 -1.14 -7.66
N VAL A 65 -6.16 -0.40 -6.60
CA VAL A 65 -5.28 -0.21 -5.43
C VAL A 65 -4.89 -1.55 -4.80
N THR A 66 -5.81 -2.51 -4.72
CA THR A 66 -5.52 -3.86 -4.21
C THR A 66 -4.47 -4.59 -5.06
N GLN A 67 -4.51 -4.45 -6.38
CA GLN A 67 -3.51 -5.04 -7.27
C GLN A 67 -2.16 -4.35 -7.09
N ARG A 68 -2.12 -3.02 -7.06
CA ARG A 68 -0.89 -2.25 -6.82
C ARG A 68 -0.21 -2.68 -5.51
N LEU A 69 -0.99 -2.86 -4.45
CA LEU A 69 -0.50 -3.37 -3.16
C LEU A 69 -0.01 -4.82 -3.25
N ALA A 70 -0.67 -5.66 -4.05
CA ALA A 70 -0.22 -7.03 -4.29
C ALA A 70 1.12 -7.06 -5.04
N ASP A 71 1.31 -6.16 -6.01
CA ASP A 71 2.55 -6.05 -6.78
C ASP A 71 3.70 -5.52 -5.91
N ILE A 72 3.44 -4.48 -5.09
CA ILE A 72 4.39 -4.00 -4.07
C ILE A 72 4.80 -5.15 -3.14
N ARG A 73 3.82 -5.90 -2.61
CA ARG A 73 4.08 -7.04 -1.72
C ARG A 73 4.93 -8.07 -2.43
N HIS A 74 4.62 -8.40 -3.68
CA HIS A 74 5.37 -9.37 -4.46
C HIS A 74 6.84 -8.96 -4.61
N ILE A 75 7.12 -7.72 -5.05
CA ILE A 75 8.50 -7.20 -5.21
C ILE A 75 9.30 -7.33 -3.90
N ILE A 76 8.67 -7.06 -2.76
CA ILE A 76 9.33 -7.15 -1.45
C ILE A 76 9.52 -8.62 -1.05
N THR A 77 8.48 -9.45 -1.19
CA THR A 77 8.50 -10.87 -0.80
C THR A 77 9.49 -11.68 -1.62
N GLU A 78 9.67 -11.39 -2.91
CA GLU A 78 10.67 -12.05 -3.77
C GLU A 78 12.12 -11.87 -3.28
N LYS A 79 12.39 -10.94 -2.37
CA LYS A 79 13.73 -10.74 -1.81
C LYS A 79 13.99 -11.60 -0.57
N PHE A 80 12.98 -12.28 -0.06
CA PHE A 80 13.14 -13.22 1.04
C PHE A 80 13.56 -14.58 0.48
N ASP A 81 14.55 -15.18 1.12
CA ASP A 81 14.84 -16.59 0.99
C ASP A 81 13.73 -17.39 1.69
N ASP A 82 12.94 -18.12 0.91
CA ASP A 82 11.85 -19.00 1.33
C ASP A 82 12.21 -20.49 1.23
N GLU A 83 13.49 -20.80 0.97
CA GLU A 83 13.99 -22.17 1.05
C GLU A 83 13.85 -22.68 2.49
N LEU A 84 13.46 -23.96 2.62
CA LEU A 84 13.58 -24.67 3.89
C LEU A 84 15.06 -24.61 4.27
N GLY A 85 15.38 -23.98 5.40
CA GLY A 85 16.77 -23.95 5.88
C GLY A 85 17.31 -25.37 5.99
N ASP A 86 18.64 -25.51 6.06
CA ASP A 86 19.29 -26.72 6.56
C ASP A 86 18.83 -26.94 8.03
N ASP A 87 17.59 -27.37 8.21
CA ASP A 87 17.17 -28.12 9.39
C ASP A 87 17.88 -29.46 9.21
N ASP A 88 19.10 -29.52 9.74
CA ASP A 88 19.83 -30.74 10.11
C ASP A 88 18.95 -31.52 11.12
N MET A 89 17.84 -32.07 10.64
CA MET A 89 16.97 -32.98 11.37
C MET A 89 17.35 -34.41 10.96
N ASP A 90 18.54 -34.82 11.43
CA ASP A 90 18.86 -36.22 11.74
C ASP A 90 18.18 -36.65 13.05
#